data_AF-A0A7L5E974-F1
#
_entry.id   AF-A0A7L5E974-F1
#
_cell.length_a   1.000
_cell.length_b   1.000
_cell.length_c   1.000
_cell.angle_alpha   90.00
_cell.angle_beta   90.00
_cell.angle_gamma   90.00
#
_symmetry.space_group_name_H-M   'P 1'
#
loop_
_entity.id
_entity.type
_entity.pdbx_description
1 polymer ?
#
loop_
_entity_poly.entity_id
_entity_poly.type
_entity_poly.pdbx_seq_one_letter_code
_entity_poly.pdbx_strand_id
1 'polypeptide(L)' 'MSSVAEYIKESYIELTEKVTWPTWRELQSSAVLVLVAAIIIALVIFGMDQIIGYLLRLFYGSLT' A
#
# COMPACT_ATOMS: atom_id res chain seq x y z
N MET A 1 12.67 13.50 36.42
CA MET A 1 12.13 12.51 35.46
C MET A 1 10.77 12.99 34.92
N SER A 2 10.72 14.16 34.27
CA SER A 2 9.46 14.73 33.72
C SER A 2 9.53 15.04 32.23
N SER A 3 10.71 15.04 31.63
CA SER A 3 10.91 15.46 30.23
C SER A 3 10.18 14.57 29.22
N VAL A 4 10.25 13.24 29.34
CA VAL A 4 9.64 12.34 28.34
C VAL A 4 8.10 12.38 28.38
N ALA A 5 7.51 12.49 29.57
CA ALA A 5 6.05 12.58 29.72
C ALA A 5 5.52 13.90 29.15
N GLU A 6 6.27 14.99 29.33
CA GLU A 6 5.95 16.31 28.77
C GLU A 6 6.10 16.31 27.24
N TYR A 7 7.16 15.71 26.71
CA TYR A 7 7.38 15.55 25.25
C TYR A 7 6.27 14.77 24.55
N ILE A 8 5.77 13.67 25.14
CA ILE A 8 4.66 12.89 24.56
C ILE A 8 3.38 13.73 24.56
N LYS A 9 3.14 14.51 25.63
CA LYS A 9 1.96 15.37 25.74
C LYS A 9 2.01 16.51 24.73
N GLU A 10 3.17 17.11 24.53
CA GLU A 10 3.40 18.18 23.56
C GLU A 10 3.30 17.66 22.11
N SER A 11 3.84 16.46 21.84
CA SER A 11 3.69 15.78 20.55
C SER A 11 2.24 15.42 20.23
N TYR A 12 1.43 15.04 21.23
CA TYR A 12 0.01 14.73 21.02
C TYR A 12 -0.81 15.99 20.66
N ILE A 13 -0.49 17.11 21.31
CA ILE A 13 -1.10 18.42 21.01
C ILE A 13 -0.67 18.87 19.62
N GLU A 14 0.60 18.74 19.25
CA GLU A 14 1.11 19.10 17.92
C GLU A 14 0.48 18.24 16.81
N LEU A 15 0.37 16.93 17.01
CA LEU A 15 -0.27 16.02 16.06
C LEU A 15 -1.77 16.29 15.87
N THR A 16 -2.43 16.93 16.85
CA THR A 16 -3.86 17.28 16.77
C THR A 16 -4.08 18.68 16.19
N GLU A 17 -3.26 19.65 16.58
CA GLU A 17 -3.41 21.08 16.21
C GLU A 17 -2.76 21.40 14.85
N LYS A 18 -1.66 20.71 14.48
CA LYS A 18 -0.90 20.98 13.24
C LYS A 18 -1.11 19.96 12.13
N VAL A 19 -1.87 18.90 12.37
CA VAL A 19 -2.14 17.88 11.34
C VAL A 19 -3.63 17.84 11.08
N THR A 20 -4.02 18.23 9.88
CA THR A 20 -5.40 18.06 9.40
C THR A 20 -5.63 16.58 9.12
N TRP A 21 -6.08 15.83 10.12
CA TRP A 21 -6.62 14.49 9.88
C TRP A 21 -7.82 14.63 8.94
N PRO A 22 -7.80 13.96 7.77
CA PRO A 22 -8.92 14.02 6.86
C PRO A 22 -10.15 13.43 7.54
N THR A 23 -11.32 13.91 7.16
CA THR A 23 -12.56 13.33 7.69
C THR A 23 -12.63 11.85 7.32
N TRP A 24 -13.30 11.04 8.13
CA TRP A 24 -13.44 9.59 7.89
C TRP A 24 -13.92 9.25 6.46
N ARG A 25 -14.74 10.12 5.88
CA ARG A 25 -15.26 9.98 4.52
C ARG A 25 -14.20 10.21 3.44
N GLU A 26 -13.31 11.18 3.65
CA GLU A 26 -12.17 11.44 2.76
C GLU A 26 -11.12 10.33 2.89
N LEU A 27 -10.85 9.86 4.11
CA LEU A 27 -9.95 8.73 4.35
C LEU A 27 -10.40 7.48 3.59
N GLN A 28 -11.70 7.19 3.64
CA GLN A 28 -12.29 6.06 2.93
C GLN A 28 -12.20 6.25 1.41
N SER A 29 -12.40 7.48 0.90
CA SER A 29 -12.22 7.79 -0.52
C SER A 29 -10.78 7.54 -0.99
N SER A 30 -9.78 7.97 -0.22
CA SER A 30 -8.37 7.71 -0.52
C SER A 30 -8.04 6.22 -0.44
N ALA A 31 -8.59 5.50 0.53
CA ALA A 31 -8.40 4.05 0.66
C ALA A 31 -9.00 3.27 -0.52
N VAL A 32 -10.20 3.66 -0.99
CA VAL A 32 -10.85 3.03 -2.15
C VAL A 32 -10.03 3.24 -3.42
N LEU A 33 -9.47 4.44 -3.62
CA LEU A 33 -8.58 4.72 -4.75
C LEU A 33 -7.35 3.78 -4.75
N VAL A 34 -6.70 3.64 -3.59
CA VAL A 34 -5.54 2.75 -3.44
C VAL A 34 -5.92 1.28 -3.65
N LEU A 35 -7.08 0.86 -3.15
CA LEU A 35 -7.60 -0.50 -3.33
C LEU A 35 -7.81 -0.82 -4.82
N VAL A 36 -8.40 0.09 -5.60
CA VAL A 36 -8.57 -0.08 -7.04
C VAL A 36 -7.21 -0.14 -7.75
N ALA A 37 -6.26 0.73 -7.39
CA ALA A 37 -4.92 0.72 -7.95
C ALA A 37 -4.19 -0.62 -7.66
N ALA A 38 -4.31 -1.16 -6.45
CA ALA A 38 -3.73 -2.44 -6.07
C ALA A 38 -4.33 -3.61 -6.88
N ILE A 39 -5.63 -3.59 -7.15
CA ILE A 39 -6.30 -4.60 -8.00
C ILE A 39 -5.76 -4.57 -9.43
N ILE A 40 -5.57 -3.37 -10.00
CA ILE A 40 -5.00 -3.23 -11.36
C ILE A 40 -3.58 -3.79 -11.40
N ILE A 41 -2.74 -3.45 -10.42
CA ILE A 41 -1.37 -3.97 -10.32
C ILE A 41 -1.36 -5.50 -10.17
N ALA A 42 -2.26 -6.05 -9.36
CA ALA A 42 -2.39 -7.50 -9.19
C ALA A 42 -2.75 -8.22 -10.50
N LEU A 43 -3.66 -7.64 -11.30
CA LEU A 43 -4.02 -8.18 -12.62
C LEU A 43 -2.84 -8.15 -13.61
N VAL A 44 -2.04 -7.10 -13.57
CA VAL A 44 -0.83 -6.99 -14.41
C VAL A 44 0.19 -8.07 -14.04
N ILE A 45 0.47 -8.24 -12.75
CA ILE A 45 1.37 -9.30 -12.26
C ILE A 45 0.84 -10.68 -12.66
N PHE A 46 -0.45 -10.92 -12.48
CA PHE A 46 -1.07 -12.17 -12.89
C PHE A 46 -0.88 -12.45 -14.39
N GLY A 47 -1.05 -11.45 -15.25
CA GLY A 47 -0.77 -11.58 -16.69
C GLY A 47 0.70 -11.91 -16.98
N MET A 48 1.63 -11.24 -16.30
CA MET A 48 3.07 -11.50 -16.45
C MET A 48 3.45 -12.92 -16.01
N ASP A 49 2.91 -13.40 -14.88
CA ASP A 49 3.17 -14.74 -14.36
C ASP A 49 2.72 -15.83 -15.34
N GLN A 50 1.56 -15.65 -15.98
CA GLN A 50 1.06 -16.59 -17.01
C GLN A 50 1.96 -16.62 -18.25
N ILE A 51 2.42 -15.45 -18.71
CA ILE A 51 3.30 -15.35 -19.89
C ILE A 51 4.64 -16.05 -19.63
N ILE A 52 5.25 -15.78 -18.47
CA ILE A 52 6.52 -16.39 -18.09
C ILE A 52 6.35 -17.90 -17.92
N GLY A 53 5.29 -18.35 -17.24
CA GLY A 53 5.00 -19.77 -17.08
C GLY A 53 4.83 -20.49 -18.42
N TYR A 54 4.17 -19.88 -19.39
CA TYR A 54 4.03 -20.43 -20.74
C TYR A 54 5.37 -20.47 -21.50
N LEU A 55 6.14 -19.38 -21.46
CA LEU A 55 7.47 -19.31 -22.09
C LEU A 55 8.43 -20.36 -21.54
N LEU A 56 8.48 -20.52 -20.21
CA LEU A 56 9.32 -21.52 -19.57
C LEU A 56 8.89 -22.94 -19.97
N ARG A 57 7.59 -23.23 -19.99
CA ARG A 57 7.09 -24.55 -20.45
C ARG A 57 7.49 -24.84 -21.90
N LEU A 58 7.45 -23.86 -22.79
CA LEU A 58 7.91 -24.02 -24.17
C LEU A 58 9.41 -24.27 -24.25
N PHE A 59 10.22 -23.49 -23.51
CA PHE A 59 11.67 -23.67 -23.47
C PHE A 59 12.07 -25.04 -22.92
N TYR A 60 11.53 -25.44 -21.76
CA TYR A 60 11.80 -26.75 -21.18
C TYR A 60 11.24 -27.89 -22.04
N GLY A 61 10.09 -27.70 -22.67
CA GLY A 61 9.49 -28.66 -23.60
C GLY A 61 10.26 -28.82 -24.91
N SER A 62 11.04 -27.82 -25.34
CA SER A 62 11.93 -27.94 -26.51
C SER A 62 13.27 -28.61 -26.20
N LEU A 63 13.65 -28.69 -24.91
CA LEU A 63 14.92 -29.24 -24.45
C LEU A 63 14.83 -30.73 -24.12
N THR A 64 13.62 -31.26 -23.96
CA THR A 64 13.31 -32.70 -23.79
C THR A 64 12.82 -33.27 -25.12
#